data_AF-X1LT91-F1
#
_entry.id   AF-X1LT91-F1
#
_cell.length_a   1.000
_cell.length_b   1.000
_cell.length_c   1.000
_cell.angle_alpha   90.00
_cell.angle_beta   90.00
_cell.angle_gamma   90.00
#
_symmetry.space_group_name_H-M   'P 1'
#
loop_
_entity.id
_entity.type
_entity.pdbx_description
1 polymer ?
#
loop_
_entity_poly.entity_id
_entity_poly.type
_entity_poly.pdbx_seq_one_letter_code
_entity_poly.pdbx_strand_id
1 'polypeptide(L)' 'MRSYLRYVSGRLVIFATTIFISITIVFIVPRLVPGDPLFAITSKLAEMGGSRGSPELVEEYRKLFGLDQPVLTQYLYYL' A
#
# COMPACT_ATOMS: atom_id res chain seq x y z
N MET A 1 -19.86 -19.96 31.55
CA MET A 1 -19.80 -19.32 30.21
C MET A 1 -18.99 -18.02 30.14
N ARG A 2 -19.07 -17.09 31.12
CA ARG A 2 -18.31 -15.81 31.10
C ARG A 2 -16.79 -15.95 30.92
N SER A 3 -16.14 -16.97 31.51
CA SER A 3 -14.69 -17.19 31.37
C SER A 3 -14.28 -17.62 29.95
N TYR A 4 -15.11 -18.39 29.26
CA TYR A 4 -14.85 -18.78 27.86
C TYR A 4 -14.96 -17.58 26.93
N LEU A 5 -15.97 -16.73 27.12
CA LEU A 5 -16.12 -15.49 26.34
C LEU A 5 -14.94 -14.54 26.55
N ARG A 6 -14.42 -14.40 27.78
CA ARG A 6 -13.24 -13.58 28.08
C ARG A 6 -11.96 -14.14 27.44
N TYR A 7 -11.81 -15.46 27.41
CA TYR A 7 -10.67 -16.12 26.79
C TYR A 7 -10.71 -15.96 25.27
N VAL A 8 -11.86 -16.23 24.64
CA VAL A 8 -12.04 -16.10 23.19
C VAL A 8 -11.91 -14.64 22.76
N SER A 9 -12.47 -13.68 23.50
CA SER A 9 -12.32 -12.25 23.18
C SER A 9 -10.86 -11.80 23.26
N GLY A 10 -10.10 -12.25 24.28
CA GLY A 10 -8.67 -11.97 24.37
C GLY A 10 -7.89 -12.53 23.18
N ARG A 11 -8.23 -13.75 22.74
CA ARG A 11 -7.61 -14.38 21.58
C ARG A 11 -7.95 -13.65 20.27
N LEU A 12 -9.20 -13.22 20.10
CA LEU A 12 -9.66 -12.45 18.94
C LEU A 12 -8.99 -11.08 18.87
N VAL A 13 -8.82 -10.39 20.00
CA VAL A 13 -8.10 -9.11 20.05
C VAL A 13 -6.64 -9.29 19.63
N ILE A 14 -5.95 -10.30 20.16
CA ILE A 14 -4.57 -10.61 19.75
C ILE A 14 -4.51 -10.91 18.25
N PHE A 15 -5.42 -11.74 17.74
CA PHE A 15 -5.46 -12.11 16.34
C PHE A 15 -5.70 -10.90 15.42
N ALA A 16 -6.70 -10.07 15.73
CA ALA A 16 -7.00 -8.85 15.00
C ALA A 16 -5.83 -7.85 15.05
N THR A 17 -5.18 -7.72 16.21
CA THR A 17 -4.00 -6.86 16.38
C THR A 17 -2.83 -7.35 15.53
N THR A 18 -2.56 -8.64 15.51
CA THR A 18 -1.51 -9.22 14.67
C THR A 18 -1.78 -8.95 13.18
N ILE A 19 -3.01 -9.19 12.72
CA ILE A 19 -3.39 -8.91 11.33
C ILE A 19 -3.22 -7.42 11.01
N PHE A 20 -3.72 -6.54 11.87
CA PHE A 20 -3.62 -5.10 11.68
C PHE A 20 -2.15 -4.64 11.59
N ILE A 21 -1.28 -5.15 12.46
CA ILE A 21 0.16 -4.86 12.43
C ILE A 21 0.77 -5.42 11.13
N SER A 22 0.45 -6.65 10.75
CA SER A 22 0.96 -7.25 9.50
C SER A 22 0.56 -6.44 8.27
N ILE A 23 -0.71 -6.06 8.14
CA ILE A 23 -1.20 -5.20 7.03
C ILE A 23 -0.45 -3.87 7.02
N THR A 24 -0.28 -3.26 8.19
CA THR A 24 0.44 -1.99 8.33
C THR A 24 1.91 -2.11 7.93
N ILE A 25 2.58 -3.19 8.29
CA ILE A 25 3.97 -3.46 7.88
C ILE A 25 4.05 -3.63 6.37
N VAL A 26 3.20 -4.48 5.78
CA VAL A 26 3.22 -4.73 4.33
C VAL A 26 2.90 -3.46 3.55
N PHE A 27 2.10 -2.56 4.11
CA PHE A 27 1.80 -1.26 3.53
C PHE A 27 2.98 -0.27 3.63
N ILE A 28 3.64 -0.18 4.79
CA ILE A 28 4.69 0.81 5.05
C ILE A 28 6.03 0.39 4.44
N VAL A 29 6.42 -0.88 4.53
CA VAL A 29 7.76 -1.35 4.14
C VAL A 29 8.12 -0.97 2.70
N PRO A 30 7.27 -1.19 1.68
CA PRO A 30 7.57 -0.77 0.32
C PRO A 30 7.68 0.75 0.14
N ARG A 31 6.98 1.53 0.97
CA ARG A 31 6.95 3.01 0.92
C ARG A 31 8.17 3.66 1.58
N LEU A 32 8.90 2.90 2.42
CA LEU A 32 10.17 3.34 2.99
C LEU A 32 11.35 3.10 2.03
N VAL A 33 11.18 2.26 1.01
CA VAL A 33 12.21 2.04 0.00
C VAL A 33 12.40 3.35 -0.78
N PRO A 34 13.61 3.93 -0.77
CA PRO A 34 13.87 5.16 -1.48
C PRO A 34 13.82 4.91 -3.00
N GLY A 35 12.99 5.69 -3.70
CA GLY A 35 12.80 5.60 -5.14
C GLY A 35 11.32 5.59 -5.51
N ASP A 36 10.95 6.30 -6.56
CA ASP A 36 9.58 6.22 -7.09
C ASP A 36 9.49 4.99 -8.02
N PRO A 37 8.78 3.92 -7.62
CA PRO A 37 8.64 2.73 -8.46
C PRO A 37 7.94 3.06 -9.78
N LEU A 38 7.07 4.09 -9.83
CA LEU A 38 6.47 4.52 -11.09
C LEU A 38 7.51 5.14 -12.02
N PHE A 39 8.46 5.92 -11.50
CA PHE A 39 9.54 6.45 -12.32
C PHE A 39 10.42 5.32 -12.89
N ALA A 40 10.73 4.31 -12.07
CA ALA A 40 11.50 3.14 -12.52
C ALA A 40 10.74 2.25 -13.52
N ILE A 41 9.41 2.13 -13.37
CA ILE A 41 8.57 1.36 -14.30
C ILE A 41 8.40 2.10 -15.62
N THR A 42 8.18 3.41 -15.58
CA THR A 42 8.01 4.24 -16.79
C THR A 42 9.31 4.41 -17.57
N SER A 43 10.47 4.52 -16.91
CA SER A 43 11.76 4.49 -17.61
C SER A 43 11.97 3.15 -18.33
N LYS A 44 11.65 2.03 -17.68
CA LYS A 44 11.72 0.70 -18.29
C LYS A 44 10.73 0.52 -19.45
N LEU A 45 9.51 1.06 -19.33
CA LEU A 45 8.51 1.06 -20.42
C LEU A 45 8.96 1.92 -21.61
N ALA A 46 9.63 3.04 -21.36
CA ALA A 46 10.21 3.90 -22.39
C ALA A 46 11.34 3.20 -23.15
N GLU A 47 12.17 2.40 -22.46
CA GLU A 47 13.20 1.56 -23.09
C GLU A 47 12.61 0.46 -23.99
N MET A 48 11.40 -0.03 -23.68
CA MET A 48 10.71 -1.09 -24.44
C MET A 48 9.91 -0.58 -25.66
N GLY A 49 10.04 0.70 -26.02
CA GLY A 49 9.34 1.27 -27.18
C GLY A 49 7.90 1.73 -26.92
N GLY A 50 7.47 1.75 -25.65
CA GLY A 50 6.23 2.41 -25.25
C GLY A 50 6.34 3.92 -25.46
N SER A 51 5.28 4.54 -25.97
CA SER A 51 5.24 5.97 -26.33
C SER A 51 5.74 6.82 -25.16
N ARG A 52 6.97 7.34 -25.32
CA ARG A 52 7.71 8.34 -24.54
C ARG A 52 7.43 8.33 -23.03
N GLY A 53 8.47 8.03 -22.24
CA GLY A 53 8.57 8.35 -20.81
C GLY A 53 8.47 9.86 -20.55
N SER A 54 7.29 10.43 -20.79
CA SER A 54 6.96 11.81 -20.48
C SER A 54 6.57 11.86 -19.00
N PRO A 55 7.04 12.88 -18.26
CA PRO A 55 6.59 13.14 -16.90
C PRO A 55 5.06 13.23 -16.77
N GLU A 56 4.38 13.58 -17.86
CA GLU A 56 2.91 13.65 -17.95
C GLU A 56 2.23 12.30 -17.78
N LEU A 57 2.77 11.23 -18.38
CA LEU A 57 2.23 9.88 -18.18
C LEU A 57 2.42 9.41 -16.73
N VAL A 58 3.60 9.68 -16.14
CA VAL A 58 3.85 9.36 -14.71
C VAL A 58 2.82 10.05 -13.82
N GLU A 59 2.52 11.31 -14.09
CA GLU A 59 1.55 12.09 -13.32
C GLU A 59 0.11 11.60 -13.54
N GLU A 60 -0.24 11.20 -14.75
CA GLU A 60 -1.54 10.57 -15.05
C GLU A 60 -1.70 9.23 -14.31
N TYR A 61 -0.67 8.38 -14.33
CA TYR A 61 -0.66 7.13 -13.57
C TYR A 61 -0.72 7.37 -12.06
N ARG A 62 -0.02 8.39 -11.54
CA ARG A 62 -0.12 8.77 -10.11
C ARG A 62 -1.55 9.07 -9.69
N LYS A 63 -2.29 9.82 -10.52
CA LYS A 63 -3.72 10.12 -10.30
C LYS A 63 -4.60 8.89 -10.44
N LEU A 64 -4.38 8.05 -11.46
CA LEU A 64 -5.14 6.82 -11.67
C LEU A 64 -4.99 5.83 -10.50
N PHE A 65 -3.78 5.72 -9.95
CA PHE A 65 -3.50 4.88 -8.78
C PHE A 65 -3.79 5.57 -7.44
N GLY A 66 -4.25 6.82 -7.43
CA GLY A 66 -4.57 7.57 -6.22
C GLY A 66 -3.36 7.83 -5.31
N LEU A 67 -2.16 7.85 -5.86
CA LEU A 67 -0.91 8.07 -5.12
C LEU A 67 -0.72 9.55 -4.71
N ASP A 68 -1.51 10.43 -5.31
CA ASP A 68 -1.69 11.84 -4.96
C ASP A 68 -2.56 12.06 -3.71
N GLN A 69 -3.27 11.02 -3.24
CA GLN A 69 -4.13 11.12 -2.07
C GLN A 69 -3.36 10.99 -0.75
N PRO A 70 -3.91 11.49 0.38
CA PRO A 70 -3.31 11.33 1.70
C PRO A 70 -3.00 9.86 2.03
N VAL A 71 -1.90 9.62 2.74
CA VAL A 71 -1.45 8.26 3.12
C VAL A 71 -2.55 7.46 3.83
N LEU A 72 -3.39 8.13 4.63
CA LEU A 72 -4.52 7.50 5.30
C LEU A 72 -5.57 6.98 4.31
N THR A 73 -5.88 7.74 3.25
CA THR A 73 -6.83 7.29 2.23
C THR A 73 -6.27 6.12 1.44
N GLN A 74 -4.97 6.16 1.10
CA GLN A 74 -4.31 5.03 0.46
C GLN A 74 -4.30 3.77 1.35
N TYR A 75 -4.16 3.95 2.67
CA TYR A 75 -4.24 2.84 3.63
C TYR A 75 -5.63 2.23 3.68
N LEU A 76 -6.69 3.04 3.65
CA LEU A 76 -8.07 2.57 3.60
C LEU A 76 -8.42 1.88 2.28
N TYR A 77 -7.85 2.30 1.15
CA TYR A 77 -8.01 1.57 -0.13
C TYR A 77 -7.24 0.25 -0.17
N TYR A 78 -6.17 0.11 0.61
CA TYR A 78 -5.36 -1.10 0.68
C TYR A 78 -5.96 -2.18 1.60
N LEU A 79 -6.70 -1.77 2.62
CA LEU A 79 -7.29 -2.63 3.66
C LEU A 79 -8.58 -3.31 3.19
#